data_AF-A0A516P4X9-F1
#
_entry.id   AF-A0A516P4X9-F1
#
_cell.length_a   1.000
_cell.length_b   1.000
_cell.length_c   1.000
_cell.angle_alpha   90.00
_cell.angle_beta   90.00
_cell.angle_gamma   90.00
#
_symmetry.space_group_name_H-M   'P 1'
#
loop_
_entity.id
_entity.type
_entity.pdbx_description
1 polymer ?
#
loop_
_entity_poly.entity_id
_entity_poly.type
_entity_poly.pdbx_seq_one_letter_code
_entity_poly.pdbx_strand_id
1 'polypeptide(L)'
;MPSYKSGWSFVDDRIFARSWGFAERSWYNTFLNNPFGEIQGGDAIFKIKAEIPEKENGLMEKINNAYLSKYTSTEHNKKYAEGIIEEDHIEKTMEFIIL
;
A
#
# COMPACT_ATOMS: atom_id res chain seq x y z
N MET A 1 0.06 17.74 -13.95
CA MET A 1 -0.44 16.41 -13.53
C MET A 1 -0.46 16.39 -12.02
N PRO A 2 -1.58 16.05 -11.34
CA PRO A 2 -1.55 15.97 -9.90
C PRO A 2 -0.67 14.78 -9.52
N SER A 3 0.39 15.05 -8.75
CA SER A 3 1.29 14.03 -8.24
C SER A 3 0.55 13.17 -7.22
N TYR A 4 0.26 11.92 -7.59
CA TYR A 4 -0.16 10.92 -6.62
C TYR A 4 1.02 10.66 -5.69
N LYS A 5 0.95 11.18 -4.46
CA LYS A 5 1.88 10.85 -3.38
C LYS A 5 1.61 9.40 -2.94
N SER A 6 2.18 8.46 -3.69
CA SER A 6 2.48 7.06 -3.37
C SER A 6 1.93 6.54 -2.03
N GLY A 7 0.81 5.81 -2.08
CA GLY A 7 0.22 5.09 -0.95
C GLY A 7 0.94 3.80 -0.55
N TRP A 8 2.19 3.61 -0.99
CA TRP A 8 3.01 2.45 -0.65
C TRP A 8 4.01 2.73 0.49
N SER A 9 4.33 1.71 1.26
CA SER A 9 5.28 1.71 2.37
C SER A 9 6.32 0.61 2.16
N PHE A 10 7.56 0.88 2.56
CA PHE A 10 8.63 -0.11 2.55
C PHE A 10 8.74 -0.74 3.94
N VAL A 11 8.75 -2.07 4.01
CA VAL A 11 8.93 -2.84 5.24
C VAL A 11 9.82 -4.03 4.93
N ASP A 12 10.93 -4.18 5.63
CA ASP A 12 11.88 -5.28 5.44
C ASP A 12 12.26 -5.48 3.95
N ASP A 13 12.61 -4.39 3.25
CA ASP A 13 12.93 -4.33 1.81
C ASP A 13 11.81 -4.76 0.85
N ARG A 14 10.60 -4.98 1.35
CA ARG A 14 9.39 -5.29 0.56
C ARG A 14 8.50 -4.07 0.41
N ILE A 15 7.72 -4.03 -0.68
CA ILE A 15 6.83 -2.92 -1.00
C ILE A 15 5.39 -3.33 -0.70
N PHE A 16 4.72 -2.56 0.16
CA PHE A 16 3.32 -2.79 0.50
C PHE A 16 2.47 -1.59 0.14
N ALA A 17 1.25 -1.84 -0.33
CA ALA A 17 0.25 -0.80 -0.55
C ALA A 17 -1.08 -1.20 0.06
N ARG A 18 -1.80 -0.22 0.60
CA ARG A 18 -3.10 -0.43 1.24
C ARG A 18 -4.17 0.41 0.57
N SER A 19 -5.30 -0.24 0.23
CA SER A 19 -6.39 0.45 -0.45
C SER A 19 -7.28 1.20 0.54
N TRP A 20 -7.50 2.48 0.27
CA TRP A 20 -8.47 3.30 1.00
C TRP A 20 -9.88 3.16 0.43
N GLY A 21 -10.00 2.99 -0.88
CA GLY A 21 -11.28 3.01 -1.57
C GLY A 21 -11.87 1.61 -1.73
N PHE A 22 -13.11 1.44 -1.30
CA PHE A 22 -13.93 0.24 -1.54
C PHE A 22 -14.57 0.25 -2.94
N ALA A 23 -14.12 1.14 -3.83
CA ALA A 23 -14.71 1.26 -5.16
C ALA A 23 -14.44 0.02 -6.00
N GLU A 24 -15.44 -0.42 -6.75
CA GLU A 24 -15.37 -1.59 -7.63
C GLU A 24 -14.25 -1.45 -8.67
N ARG A 25 -14.03 -0.22 -9.17
CA ARG A 25 -12.93 0.15 -10.10
C ARG A 25 -11.66 0.61 -9.38
N SER A 26 -11.34 0.04 -8.23
CA SER A 26 -10.08 0.32 -7.52
C SER A 26 -8.92 -0.47 -8.12
N TRP A 27 -7.70 0.07 -7.97
CA TRP A 27 -6.47 -0.65 -8.33
C TRP A 27 -6.37 -2.00 -7.63
N TYR A 28 -6.85 -2.09 -6.38
CA TYR A 28 -6.86 -3.32 -5.60
C TYR A 28 -7.66 -4.42 -6.30
N ASN A 29 -8.89 -4.14 -6.72
CA ASN A 29 -9.71 -5.11 -7.46
C ASN A 29 -9.12 -5.45 -8.84
N THR A 30 -8.47 -4.49 -9.51
CA THR A 30 -7.76 -4.78 -10.75
C THR A 30 -6.65 -5.80 -10.53
N PHE A 31 -5.83 -5.63 -9.50
CA PHE A 31 -4.74 -6.55 -9.17
C PHE A 31 -5.22 -7.89 -8.61
N LEU A 32 -6.38 -7.94 -7.95
CA LEU A 32 -7.02 -9.21 -7.58
C LEU A 32 -7.38 -10.06 -8.81
N ASN A 33 -7.83 -9.42 -9.90
CA ASN A 33 -8.19 -10.12 -11.12
C ASN A 33 -6.99 -10.39 -12.04
N ASN A 34 -6.04 -9.46 -12.11
CA ASN A 34 -4.81 -9.59 -12.87
C ASN A 34 -3.61 -9.07 -12.04
N PRO A 35 -2.80 -9.96 -11.45
CA PRO A 35 -1.76 -9.57 -10.50
C PRO A 35 -0.58 -8.86 -11.16
N PHE A 36 -0.46 -8.85 -12.49
CA PHE A 36 0.67 -8.23 -13.16
C PHE A 36 0.36 -6.80 -13.57
N GLY A 37 1.32 -5.90 -13.32
CA GLY A 37 1.22 -4.51 -13.74
C GLY A 37 2.52 -3.77 -13.55
N GLU A 38 2.42 -2.45 -13.40
CA GLU A 38 3.56 -1.57 -13.32
C GLU A 38 3.34 -0.54 -12.21
N ILE A 39 4.41 -0.22 -11.48
CA ILE A 39 4.45 0.92 -10.55
C ILE A 39 5.48 1.93 -11.02
N GLN A 40 5.20 3.23 -10.82
CA GLN A 40 6.11 4.30 -11.18
C GLN A 40 6.74 4.93 -9.94
N GLY A 41 8.05 4.72 -9.76
CA GLY A 41 8.84 5.35 -8.71
C GLY A 41 9.65 6.51 -9.29
N GLY A 42 9.17 7.74 -9.14
CA GLY A 42 9.81 8.90 -9.76
C GLY A 42 9.76 8.80 -11.30
N ASP A 43 10.92 8.77 -11.94
CA ASP A 43 11.04 8.65 -13.40
C ASP A 43 11.17 7.19 -13.87
N ALA A 44 11.26 6.22 -12.95
CA ALA A 44 11.42 4.81 -13.27
C ALA A 44 10.07 4.06 -13.22
N ILE A 45 9.86 3.17 -14.19
CA ILE A 45 8.73 2.25 -14.24
C ILE A 45 9.24 0.85 -13.91
N PHE A 46 8.62 0.19 -12.93
CA PHE A 46 8.96 -1.15 -12.50
C PHE A 46 7.79 -2.07 -12.83
N LYS A 47 8.08 -3.20 -13.49
CA LYS A 47 7.11 -4.28 -13.62
C LYS A 47 6.99 -4.98 -12.28
N ILE A 48 5.75 -5.27 -11.90
CA ILE A 48 5.45 -5.89 -10.62
C ILE A 48 4.47 -7.03 -10.76
N LYS A 49 4.50 -7.90 -9.76
CA LYS A 49 3.41 -8.79 -9.41
C LYS A 49 2.83 -8.34 -8.06
N ALA A 50 1.53 -8.09 -8.03
CA ALA A 50 0.77 -7.82 -6.83
C ALA A 50 0.25 -9.12 -6.22
N GLU A 51 0.38 -9.26 -4.90
CA GLU A 51 -0.17 -10.39 -4.16
C GLU A 51 -0.70 -10.00 -2.79
N ILE A 52 -1.60 -10.81 -2.25
CA ILE A 52 -2.03 -10.67 -0.86
C ILE A 52 -0.91 -11.27 -0.01
N PRO A 53 -0.26 -10.49 0.86
CA PRO A 53 0.84 -11.00 1.68
C PRO A 53 0.32 -12.07 2.63
N GLU A 54 1.16 -13.07 2.90
CA GLU A 54 0.84 -14.07 3.91
C GLU A 54 0.64 -13.42 5.28
N LYS A 55 -0.25 -14.00 6.09
CA LYS A 55 -0.47 -13.59 7.48
C LYS A 55 0.70 -14.04 8.35
N GLU A 56 1.83 -13.40 8.17
CA GLU A 56 3.01 -13.56 9.01
C GLU A 56 2.81 -12.78 10.33
N ASN A 57 3.25 -13.39 11.44
CA ASN A 57 3.14 -12.76 12.76
C ASN A 57 3.89 -11.42 12.78
N GLY A 58 3.15 -10.34 13.04
CA GLY A 58 3.70 -8.99 13.19
C GLY A 58 3.93 -8.23 11.88
N LEU A 59 3.72 -8.83 10.69
CA LEU A 59 3.90 -8.12 9.42
C LEU A 59 2.94 -6.93 9.29
N MET A 60 1.65 -7.14 9.59
CA MET A 60 0.66 -6.06 9.55
C MET A 60 0.96 -4.94 10.53
N GLU A 61 1.50 -5.28 11.70
CA GLU A 61 1.93 -4.29 12.69
C GLU A 61 3.13 -3.47 12.21
N LYS A 62 4.13 -4.11 11.58
CA LYS A 62 5.25 -3.40 10.94
C LYS A 62 4.77 -2.46 9.83
N ILE A 63 3.84 -2.91 8.99
CA ILE A 63 3.22 -2.10 7.94
C ILE A 63 2.45 -0.92 8.55
N ASN A 64 1.69 -1.15 9.61
CA ASN A 64 0.98 -0.10 10.34
C ASN A 64 1.96 0.96 10.88
N ASN A 65 3.05 0.53 11.51
CA ASN A 65 4.09 1.42 12.01
C ASN A 65 4.79 2.20 10.88
N ALA A 66 4.98 1.59 9.71
CA ALA A 66 5.51 2.28 8.53
C ALA A 66 4.54 3.38 8.03
N TYR A 67 3.23 3.11 7.99
CA TYR A 67 2.24 4.13 7.67
C TYR A 67 2.19 5.25 8.72
N LEU A 68 2.16 4.90 10.01
CA LEU A 68 2.16 5.87 11.11
C LEU A 68 3.38 6.78 11.07
N SER A 69 4.58 6.23 10.86
CA SER A 69 5.83 6.98 10.78
C SER A 69 5.92 7.88 9.54
N LYS A 70 5.42 7.40 8.40
CA LYS A 70 5.42 8.15 7.12
C LYS A 70 4.54 9.40 7.16
N TYR A 71 3.43 9.36 7.90
CA TYR A 71 2.41 10.42 7.90
C TYR A 71 2.38 11.25 9.18
N THR A 72 3.54 11.45 9.83
CA THR A 72 3.68 12.18 11.10
C THR A 72 3.67 13.71 10.98
N SER A 73 3.88 14.28 9.78
CA SER A 73 4.29 15.68 9.64
C SER A 73 3.16 16.73 9.76
N THR A 74 1.89 16.35 9.67
CA THR A 74 0.75 17.27 9.81
C THR A 74 -0.47 16.56 10.43
N GLU A 75 -1.33 17.29 11.16
CA GLU A 75 -2.56 16.74 11.76
C GLU A 75 -3.51 16.10 10.72
N HIS A 76 -3.57 16.65 9.51
CA HIS A 76 -4.35 16.07 8.42
C HIS A 76 -3.78 14.71 7.96
N ASN A 77 -2.45 14.56 7.98
CA ASN A 77 -1.80 13.31 7.65
C ASN A 77 -1.93 12.28 8.79
N LYS A 78 -2.01 12.70 10.05
CA LYS A 78 -2.25 11.80 11.18
C LYS A 78 -3.59 11.09 11.09
N LYS A 79 -4.69 11.80 10.79
CA LYS A 79 -6.00 11.18 10.58
C LYS A 79 -5.98 10.15 9.46
N TYR A 80 -5.22 10.43 8.40
CA TYR A 80 -5.00 9.47 7.33
C TYR A 80 -4.20 8.24 7.82
N ALA A 81 -3.15 8.46 8.60
CA ALA A 81 -2.34 7.39 9.16
C ALA A 81 -3.14 6.49 10.13
N GLU A 82 -4.04 7.07 10.91
CA GLU A 82 -4.91 6.36 11.86
C GLU A 82 -6.00 5.57 11.13
N GLY A 83 -6.63 6.15 10.10
CA GLY A 83 -7.66 5.44 9.34
C GLY A 83 -7.09 4.28 8.51
N ILE A 84 -5.92 4.44 7.89
CA ILE A 84 -5.34 3.39 7.04
C ILE A 84 -4.96 2.15 7.85
N ILE A 85 -4.78 2.26 9.17
CA ILE A 85 -4.41 1.15 10.04
C ILE A 85 -5.61 0.44 10.68
N GLU A 86 -6.84 0.82 10.35
CA GLU A 86 -8.04 0.11 10.80
C GLU A 86 -8.18 -1.25 10.08
N GLU A 87 -8.85 -2.20 10.73
CA GLU A 87 -8.95 -3.60 10.28
C GLU A 87 -9.47 -3.74 8.84
N ASP A 88 -10.52 -2.99 8.47
CA ASP A 88 -11.13 -2.99 7.14
C ASP A 88 -10.14 -2.63 6.01
N HIS A 89 -9.14 -1.82 6.35
CA HIS A 89 -8.07 -1.40 5.45
C HIS A 89 -6.90 -2.37 5.50
N ILE A 90 -6.56 -2.91 6.67
CA ILE A 90 -5.51 -3.95 6.82
C ILE A 90 -5.81 -5.13 5.89
N GLU A 91 -7.07 -5.57 5.80
CA GLU A 91 -7.48 -6.67 4.92
C GLU A 91 -7.25 -6.39 3.43
N LYS A 92 -7.11 -5.12 3.04
CA LYS A 92 -6.84 -4.69 1.65
C LYS A 92 -5.39 -4.25 1.47
N THR A 93 -4.49 -4.96 2.12
CA THR A 93 -3.05 -4.82 1.93
C THR A 93 -2.60 -5.74 0.79
N MET A 94 -1.84 -5.19 -0.14
CA MET A 94 -1.12 -5.95 -1.17
C MET A 94 0.38 -5.71 -1.03
N GLU A 95 1.14 -6.75 -1.35
CA GLU A 95 2.56 -6.67 -1.60
C GLU A 95 2.82 -6.51 -3.10
N PHE A 96 3.78 -5.66 -3.45
CA PHE A 96 4.25 -5.47 -4.81
C PHE A 96 5.68 -6.00 -4.94
N ILE A 97 5.82 -7.09 -5.70
CA ILE A 97 7.11 -7.73 -5.97
C ILE A 97 7.61 -7.23 -7.31
N ILE A 98 8.78 -6.60 -7.34
CA ILE A 98 9.45 -6.18 -8.57
C ILE A 98 9.95 -7.41 -9.35
N LEU A 99 9.73 -7.41 -10.66
CA LEU A 99 10.15 -8.47 -11.60
C LEU A 99 11.45 -8.12 -12.33
#